data_AF-A0A2K6W7M0-F1
#
_entry.id   AF-A0A2K6W7M0-F1
#
_cell.length_a   1.000
_cell.length_b   1.000
_cell.length_c   1.000
_cell.angle_alpha   90.00
_cell.angle_beta   90.00
_cell.angle_gamma   90.00
#
_symmetry.space_group_name_H-M   'P 1'
#
loop_
_entity.id
_entity.type
_entity.pdbx_description
1 polymer ?
#
loop_
_entity_poly.entity_id
_entity_poly.type
_entity_poly.pdbx_seq_one_letter_code
_entity_poly.pdbx_strand_id
1 'polypeptide(L)'
;MDEMKQLNRQLKNLKAMEGKLHQYPVQPGYSSIFAESFLDFVRFRDELPSVPEGYELRTLRWNDGYLGYLELLSQLDETAEITLDMYSRSVKRIVASATLFLEFKFTHEAGYFGRIGDVVVDKTVLDLFLPEILCQYLASLARHIGVFKLLLECNVDMISCYEELGFKKDTRNISLSQSFKENRQIEII
;
A
#
# COMPACT_ATOMS: atom_id res chain seq x y z
N MET A 1 -27.10 28.99 -20.60
CA MET A 1 -27.47 27.78 -21.38
C MET A 1 -26.36 26.72 -21.33
N ASP A 2 -25.07 27.10 -21.31
CA ASP A 2 -23.96 26.15 -21.16
C ASP A 2 -23.89 25.46 -19.79
N GLU A 3 -24.10 26.19 -18.69
CA GLU A 3 -24.03 25.63 -17.34
C GLU A 3 -25.02 24.47 -17.13
N MET A 4 -26.24 24.59 -17.65
CA MET A 4 -27.25 23.52 -17.57
C MET A 4 -26.87 22.27 -18.38
N LYS A 5 -26.15 22.42 -19.51
CA LYS A 5 -25.61 21.27 -20.24
C LYS A 5 -24.48 20.60 -19.46
N GLN A 6 -23.60 21.39 -18.85
CA GLN A 6 -22.50 20.88 -18.04
C GLN A 6 -23.01 20.11 -16.82
N LEU A 7 -24.00 20.66 -16.10
CA LEU A 7 -24.62 20.02 -14.94
C LEU A 7 -25.30 18.70 -15.31
N ASN A 8 -26.05 18.67 -16.42
CA ASN A 8 -26.69 17.44 -16.91
C ASN A 8 -25.66 16.38 -17.32
N ARG A 9 -24.50 16.78 -17.85
CA ARG A 9 -23.40 15.86 -18.14
C ARG A 9 -22.81 15.28 -16.86
N GLN A 10 -22.61 16.10 -15.83
CA GLN A 10 -22.13 15.65 -14.51
C GLN A 10 -23.13 14.70 -13.84
N LEU A 11 -24.43 14.98 -13.90
CA LEU A 11 -25.47 14.09 -13.36
C LEU A 11 -25.58 12.76 -14.10
N LYS A 12 -25.43 12.75 -15.43
CA LYS A 12 -25.37 11.50 -16.22
C LYS A 12 -24.16 10.67 -15.82
N ASN A 13 -23.00 11.30 -15.65
CA ASN A 13 -21.81 10.62 -15.18
C ASN A 13 -22.01 10.07 -13.77
N LEU A 14 -22.61 10.84 -12.85
CA LEU A 14 -22.92 10.38 -11.49
C LEU A 14 -23.83 9.15 -11.48
N LYS A 15 -24.90 9.14 -12.28
CA LYS A 15 -25.79 7.97 -12.40
C LYS A 15 -25.09 6.75 -13.00
N ALA A 16 -24.20 6.96 -13.98
CA ALA A 16 -23.37 5.89 -14.52
C ALA A 16 -22.36 5.37 -13.46
N MET A 17 -21.85 6.25 -12.61
CA MET A 17 -20.96 5.92 -11.49
C MET A 17 -21.67 5.15 -10.39
N GLU A 18 -22.91 5.52 -10.03
CA GLU A 18 -23.74 4.73 -9.12
C GLU A 18 -23.90 3.30 -9.66
N GLY A 19 -24.09 3.14 -10.97
CA GLY A 19 -24.10 1.82 -11.62
C GLY A 19 -22.78 1.05 -11.51
N LYS A 20 -21.63 1.73 -11.51
CA LYS A 20 -20.29 1.12 -11.43
C LYS A 20 -19.78 0.88 -10.01
N LEU A 21 -20.17 1.70 -9.03
CA LEU A 21 -19.85 1.47 -7.62
C LEU A 21 -20.41 0.12 -7.14
N HIS A 22 -21.56 -0.28 -7.68
CA HIS A 22 -22.12 -1.62 -7.47
C HIS A 22 -21.43 -2.74 -8.27
N GLN A 23 -20.50 -2.44 -9.18
CA GLN A 23 -19.77 -3.43 -10.00
C GLN A 23 -18.42 -3.83 -9.42
N TYR A 24 -17.91 -3.11 -8.41
CA TYR A 24 -16.74 -3.56 -7.63
C TYR A 24 -17.13 -3.89 -6.18
N PRO A 25 -18.17 -4.69 -5.92
CA PRO A 25 -18.36 -5.23 -4.59
C PRO A 25 -17.16 -6.14 -4.31
N VAL A 26 -16.59 -6.03 -3.11
CA VAL A 26 -15.81 -7.12 -2.54
C VAL A 26 -16.63 -8.39 -2.78
N GLN A 27 -16.07 -9.34 -3.54
CA GLN A 27 -16.84 -10.50 -3.99
C GLN A 27 -17.51 -11.18 -2.78
N PRO A 28 -18.74 -11.71 -2.93
CA PRO A 28 -19.40 -12.45 -1.86
C PRO A 28 -18.47 -13.56 -1.36
N GLY A 29 -17.97 -13.45 -0.12
CA GLY A 29 -17.05 -14.43 0.47
C GLY A 29 -16.00 -13.85 1.44
N TYR A 30 -15.61 -12.58 1.28
CA TYR A 30 -14.62 -11.96 2.17
C TYR A 30 -15.29 -10.96 3.13
N SER A 31 -14.96 -11.04 4.42
CA SER A 31 -15.51 -10.13 5.44
C SER A 31 -14.96 -8.71 5.34
N SER A 32 -13.75 -8.55 4.78
CA SER A 32 -13.15 -7.26 4.42
C SER A 32 -11.92 -7.49 3.53
N ILE A 33 -11.39 -6.42 2.92
CA ILE A 33 -10.09 -6.45 2.22
C ILE A 33 -8.90 -6.69 3.17
N PHE A 34 -9.12 -6.60 4.49
CA PHE A 34 -8.11 -6.86 5.53
C PHE A 34 -8.12 -8.31 6.03
N ALA A 35 -9.05 -9.14 5.54
CA ALA A 35 -9.15 -10.53 5.93
C ALA A 35 -8.01 -11.36 5.32
N GLU A 36 -7.38 -12.22 6.11
CA GLU A 36 -6.31 -13.12 5.63
C GLU A 36 -6.83 -14.03 4.51
N SER A 37 -8.11 -14.41 4.54
CA SER A 37 -8.74 -15.19 3.47
C SER A 37 -8.74 -14.46 2.11
N PHE A 38 -8.82 -13.12 2.11
CA PHE A 38 -8.69 -12.34 0.89
C PHE A 38 -7.24 -12.31 0.40
N LEU A 39 -6.27 -12.20 1.32
CA LEU A 39 -4.85 -12.27 1.00
C LEU A 39 -4.48 -13.64 0.41
N ASP A 40 -4.96 -14.73 1.03
CA ASP A 40 -4.81 -16.09 0.52
C ASP A 40 -5.45 -16.26 -0.85
N PHE A 41 -6.67 -15.75 -1.04
CA PHE A 41 -7.34 -15.78 -2.33
C PHE A 41 -6.50 -15.11 -3.42
N VAL A 42 -6.00 -13.90 -3.17
CA VAL A 42 -5.17 -13.19 -4.14
C VAL A 42 -3.89 -13.95 -4.43
N ARG A 43 -3.21 -14.49 -3.39
CA ARG A 43 -2.02 -15.34 -3.56
C ARG A 43 -2.29 -16.51 -4.49
N PHE A 44 -3.33 -17.28 -4.21
CA PHE A 44 -3.64 -18.48 -4.98
C PHE A 44 -4.12 -18.16 -6.40
N ARG A 45 -4.88 -17.07 -6.57
CA ARG A 45 -5.44 -16.69 -7.87
C ARG A 45 -4.37 -16.16 -8.83
N ASP A 46 -3.43 -15.37 -8.33
CA ASP A 46 -2.37 -14.76 -9.14
C ASP A 46 -1.04 -15.53 -9.06
N GLU A 47 -1.03 -16.71 -8.44
CA GLU A 47 0.15 -17.57 -8.27
C GLU A 47 1.37 -16.85 -7.65
N LEU A 48 1.10 -16.00 -6.65
CA LEU A 48 2.12 -15.16 -6.03
C LEU A 48 3.13 -15.99 -5.21
N PRO A 49 4.40 -15.55 -5.12
CA PRO A 49 5.41 -16.25 -4.35
C PRO A 49 5.01 -16.36 -2.88
N SER A 50 5.34 -17.49 -2.26
CA SER A 50 5.27 -17.62 -0.80
C SER A 50 6.46 -16.92 -0.15
N VAL A 51 6.27 -16.43 1.08
CA VAL A 51 7.39 -15.97 1.90
C VAL A 51 8.27 -17.17 2.31
N PRO A 52 9.58 -16.95 2.59
CA PRO A 52 10.47 -18.02 3.01
C PRO A 52 10.00 -18.75 4.29
N GLU A 53 10.50 -19.97 4.50
CA GLU A 53 10.21 -20.73 5.72
C GLU A 53 10.59 -19.94 6.98
N GLY A 54 9.70 -19.97 7.99
CA GLY A 54 9.85 -19.20 9.22
C GLY A 54 9.26 -17.79 9.18
N TYR A 55 8.80 -17.33 8.01
CA TYR A 55 8.13 -16.04 7.84
C TYR A 55 6.62 -16.23 7.62
N GLU A 56 5.84 -15.23 8.00
CA GLU A 56 4.39 -15.18 7.81
C GLU A 56 4.02 -13.85 7.16
N LEU A 57 3.36 -13.91 6.00
CA LEU A 57 2.77 -12.73 5.38
C LEU A 57 1.32 -12.60 5.86
N ARG A 58 0.97 -11.42 6.37
CA ARG A 58 -0.38 -11.12 6.85
C ARG A 58 -0.66 -9.63 6.85
N THR A 59 -1.93 -9.26 7.03
CA THR A 59 -2.29 -7.86 7.24
C THR A 59 -1.79 -7.35 8.59
N LEU A 60 -1.48 -6.05 8.65
CA LEU A 60 -1.08 -5.38 9.88
C LEU A 60 -2.26 -5.31 10.86
N ARG A 61 -1.99 -5.53 12.14
CA ARG A 61 -2.96 -5.58 13.23
C ARG A 61 -2.70 -4.45 14.22
N TRP A 62 -3.74 -4.06 14.95
CA TRP A 62 -3.69 -2.96 15.92
C TRP A 62 -2.61 -3.12 17.00
N ASN A 63 -2.24 -4.37 17.34
CA ASN A 63 -1.25 -4.69 18.36
C ASN A 63 0.17 -4.94 17.80
N ASP A 64 0.42 -4.70 16.51
CA ASP A 64 1.75 -4.91 15.92
C ASP A 64 2.80 -3.90 16.37
N GLY A 65 2.38 -2.80 17.01
CA GLY A 65 3.30 -1.93 17.75
C GLY A 65 4.13 -2.71 18.78
N TYR A 66 3.52 -3.69 19.46
CA TYR A 66 4.22 -4.58 20.38
C TYR A 66 5.15 -5.57 19.65
N LEU A 67 4.98 -5.82 18.36
CA LEU A 67 5.83 -6.74 17.61
C LEU A 67 6.99 -6.03 16.88
N GLY A 68 7.33 -4.80 17.33
CA GLY A 68 8.43 -4.02 16.78
C GLY A 68 8.07 -3.21 15.52
N TYR A 69 6.78 -3.04 15.19
CA TYR A 69 6.39 -2.33 13.97
C TYR A 69 6.86 -0.87 13.94
N LEU A 70 6.79 -0.15 15.06
CA LEU A 70 7.27 1.24 15.11
C LEU A 70 8.80 1.32 14.96
N GLU A 71 9.53 0.36 15.52
CA GLU A 71 10.99 0.25 15.36
C GLU A 71 11.34 -0.05 13.89
N LEU A 72 10.59 -0.93 13.23
CA LEU A 72 10.75 -1.18 11.80
C LEU A 72 10.51 0.10 10.97
N LEU A 73 9.39 0.80 11.21
CA LEU A 73 9.08 2.03 10.49
C LEU A 73 10.11 3.15 10.72
N SER A 74 10.74 3.20 11.90
CA SER A 74 11.82 4.16 12.17
C SER A 74 13.01 4.03 11.20
N GLN A 75 13.12 2.90 10.49
CA GLN A 75 14.16 2.68 9.49
C GLN A 75 13.87 3.35 8.14
N LEU A 76 12.65 3.87 7.92
CA LEU A 76 12.29 4.65 6.73
C LEU A 76 12.79 6.10 6.80
N ASP A 77 12.71 6.72 7.98
CA ASP A 77 13.09 8.10 8.20
C ASP A 77 14.38 8.18 9.03
N GLU A 78 15.43 8.81 8.49
CA GLU A 78 16.66 9.07 9.24
C GLU A 78 16.44 9.91 10.52
N THR A 79 15.28 10.57 10.63
CA THR A 79 14.99 11.57 11.67
C THR A 79 14.23 11.05 12.89
N ALA A 80 13.71 9.83 12.85
CA ALA A 80 12.86 9.31 13.93
C ALA A 80 13.65 8.33 14.82
N GLU A 81 14.24 8.84 15.90
CA GLU A 81 14.83 7.99 16.93
C GLU A 81 13.70 7.49 17.86
N ILE A 82 13.10 6.34 17.53
CA ILE A 82 12.15 5.67 18.41
C ILE A 82 12.92 4.61 19.21
N THR A 83 13.40 4.98 20.39
CA THR A 83 13.95 4.01 21.35
C THR A 83 12.80 3.30 22.05
N LEU A 84 12.26 2.24 21.44
CA LEU A 84 11.33 1.34 22.14
C LEU A 84 12.15 0.27 22.88
N ASP A 85 12.42 0.53 24.15
CA ASP A 85 13.12 -0.41 25.02
C ASP A 85 12.17 -1.52 25.46
N MET A 86 12.18 -2.65 24.74
CA MET A 86 11.66 -3.98 25.11
C MET A 86 11.28 -4.69 23.81
N TYR A 87 11.97 -5.78 23.44
CA TYR A 87 11.26 -7.00 23.06
C TYR A 87 12.20 -8.20 23.04
N SER A 88 11.71 -9.35 23.52
CA SER A 88 12.46 -10.60 23.49
C SER A 88 12.51 -11.14 22.06
N ARG A 89 13.72 -11.51 21.57
CA ARG A 89 13.94 -12.19 20.28
C ARG A 89 13.11 -13.48 20.09
N SER A 90 12.49 -13.99 21.15
CA SER A 90 11.67 -15.20 21.14
C SER A 90 10.23 -15.00 20.62
N VAL A 91 9.82 -13.77 20.30
CA VAL A 91 8.47 -13.47 19.82
C VAL A 91 8.45 -13.21 18.31
N LYS A 92 7.36 -13.58 17.63
CA LYS A 92 7.09 -13.21 16.23
C LYS A 92 7.27 -11.69 16.07
N ARG A 93 8.26 -11.25 15.30
CA ARG A 93 8.57 -9.83 15.05
C ARG A 93 8.07 -9.42 13.66
N ILE A 94 7.66 -8.17 13.50
CA ILE A 94 7.47 -7.58 12.18
C ILE A 94 8.85 -7.21 11.63
N VAL A 95 9.22 -7.85 10.53
CA VAL A 95 10.55 -7.69 9.92
C VAL A 95 10.52 -7.04 8.55
N ALA A 96 9.33 -6.91 7.96
CA ALA A 96 9.12 -6.16 6.74
C ALA A 96 7.67 -5.68 6.69
N SER A 97 7.44 -4.55 6.04
CA SER A 97 6.11 -3.98 5.85
C SER A 97 6.05 -3.19 4.56
N ALA A 98 4.85 -3.04 4.01
CA ALA A 98 4.55 -2.15 2.91
C ALA A 98 3.09 -1.70 3.00
N THR A 99 2.80 -0.49 2.53
CA THR A 99 1.47 0.11 2.59
C THR A 99 0.87 0.19 1.19
N LEU A 100 -0.37 -0.29 1.04
CA LEU A 100 -1.24 0.08 -0.09
C LEU A 100 -2.22 1.15 0.36
N PHE A 101 -2.01 2.37 -0.13
CA PHE A 101 -2.90 3.50 0.07
C PHE A 101 -3.92 3.58 -1.08
N LEU A 102 -5.19 3.80 -0.75
CA LEU A 102 -6.27 3.95 -1.72
C LEU A 102 -6.92 5.33 -1.59
N GLU A 103 -7.00 6.04 -2.71
CA GLU A 103 -7.63 7.35 -2.81
C GLU A 103 -8.81 7.30 -3.78
N PHE A 104 -9.97 7.81 -3.36
CA PHE A 104 -11.11 7.98 -4.26
C PHE A 104 -10.93 9.20 -5.16
N LYS A 105 -11.05 9.03 -6.48
CA LYS A 105 -10.99 10.14 -7.44
C LYS A 105 -12.35 10.37 -8.08
N PHE A 106 -13.06 11.42 -7.66
CA PHE A 106 -14.32 11.85 -8.30
C PHE A 106 -14.18 12.06 -9.81
N THR A 107 -13.02 12.57 -10.26
CA THR A 107 -12.73 12.83 -11.68
C THR A 107 -12.58 11.57 -12.54
N HIS A 108 -12.46 10.39 -11.91
CA HIS A 108 -12.30 9.10 -12.58
C HIS A 108 -13.46 8.18 -12.23
N GLU A 109 -14.68 8.70 -12.37
CA GLU A 109 -15.90 7.95 -12.09
C GLU A 109 -15.96 7.38 -10.66
N ALA A 110 -15.40 8.11 -9.69
CA ALA A 110 -15.21 7.67 -8.30
C ALA A 110 -14.41 6.35 -8.18
N GLY A 111 -13.53 6.08 -9.15
CA GLY A 111 -12.60 4.97 -9.10
C GLY A 111 -11.51 5.15 -8.05
N TYR A 112 -10.88 4.03 -7.69
CA TYR A 112 -9.76 3.97 -6.75
C TYR A 112 -8.43 4.25 -7.45
N PHE A 113 -7.73 5.27 -7.00
CA PHE A 113 -6.30 5.48 -7.27
C PHE A 113 -5.49 4.81 -6.14
N GLY A 114 -4.47 4.04 -6.49
CA GLY A 114 -3.65 3.33 -5.52
C GLY A 114 -2.24 3.90 -5.46
N ARG A 115 -1.62 3.84 -4.28
CA ARG A 115 -0.19 4.08 -4.09
C ARG A 115 0.41 2.99 -3.22
N ILE A 116 1.53 2.40 -3.65
CA ILE A 116 2.40 1.61 -2.78
C ILE A 116 3.43 2.56 -2.18
N GLY A 117 3.59 2.49 -0.87
CA GLY A 117 4.56 3.28 -0.10
C GLY A 117 5.03 2.53 1.13
N ASP A 118 5.91 3.17 1.89
CA ASP A 118 6.44 2.68 3.17
C ASP A 118 6.96 1.24 3.11
N VAL A 119 7.58 0.88 1.98
CA VAL A 119 8.19 -0.45 1.80
C VAL A 119 9.48 -0.47 2.58
N VAL A 120 9.52 -1.27 3.65
CA VAL A 120 10.63 -1.34 4.59
C VAL A 120 10.93 -2.79 4.95
N VAL A 121 12.21 -3.09 5.08
CA VAL A 121 12.72 -4.36 5.59
C VAL A 121 13.70 -4.06 6.70
N ASP A 122 13.58 -4.81 7.80
CA ASP A 122 14.47 -4.70 8.93
C ASP A 122 15.91 -5.00 8.49
N LYS A 123 16.83 -4.09 8.79
CA LYS A 123 18.25 -4.19 8.41
C LYS A 123 18.95 -5.47 8.88
N THR A 124 18.42 -6.19 9.88
CA THR A 124 18.98 -7.45 10.36
C THR A 124 18.55 -8.66 9.53
N VAL A 125 17.56 -8.51 8.65
CA VAL A 125 17.12 -9.56 7.73
C VAL A 125 18.01 -9.58 6.51
N LEU A 126 18.47 -10.78 6.15
CA LEU A 126 19.23 -11.02 4.93
C LEU A 126 18.36 -10.75 3.70
N ASP A 127 19.00 -10.55 2.54
CA ASP A 127 18.30 -10.31 1.29
C ASP A 127 17.45 -11.53 0.90
N LEU A 128 16.15 -11.41 1.13
CA LEU A 128 15.13 -12.44 0.93
C LEU A 128 14.08 -11.97 -0.07
N PHE A 129 14.35 -10.93 -0.86
CA PHE A 129 13.43 -10.33 -1.82
C PHE A 129 12.07 -9.94 -1.20
N LEU A 130 12.04 -9.65 0.11
CA LEU A 130 10.83 -9.26 0.83
C LEU A 130 10.17 -8.00 0.23
N PRO A 131 10.89 -6.96 -0.20
CA PRO A 131 10.29 -5.82 -0.87
C PRO A 131 9.53 -6.22 -2.14
N GLU A 132 10.15 -7.04 -2.99
CA GLU A 132 9.59 -7.52 -4.24
C GLU A 132 8.35 -8.38 -4.00
N ILE A 133 8.40 -9.29 -3.00
CA ILE A 133 7.25 -10.10 -2.60
C ILE A 133 6.13 -9.18 -2.11
N LEU A 134 6.39 -8.26 -1.18
CA LEU A 134 5.38 -7.33 -0.68
C LEU A 134 4.73 -6.52 -1.81
N CYS A 135 5.53 -5.96 -2.72
CA CYS A 135 5.03 -5.19 -3.85
C CYS A 135 4.20 -6.02 -4.84
N GLN A 136 4.56 -7.28 -5.09
CA GLN A 136 3.75 -8.20 -5.89
C GLN A 136 2.37 -8.39 -5.29
N TYR A 137 2.29 -8.66 -3.99
CA TYR A 137 1.01 -8.81 -3.28
C TYR A 137 0.18 -7.54 -3.31
N LEU A 138 0.78 -6.38 -3.02
CA LEU A 138 0.05 -5.12 -3.04
C LEU A 138 -0.44 -4.73 -4.44
N ALA A 139 0.36 -5.00 -5.48
CA ALA A 139 -0.05 -4.76 -6.86
C ALA A 139 -1.22 -5.67 -7.28
N SER A 140 -1.17 -6.95 -6.89
CA SER A 140 -2.27 -7.89 -7.10
C SER A 140 -3.52 -7.57 -6.29
N LEU A 141 -3.38 -7.13 -5.04
CA LEU A 141 -4.49 -6.64 -4.21
C LEU A 141 -5.15 -5.42 -4.86
N ALA A 142 -4.35 -4.43 -5.29
CA ALA A 142 -4.85 -3.24 -5.98
C ALA A 142 -5.66 -3.60 -7.24
N ARG A 143 -5.17 -4.55 -8.04
CA ARG A 143 -5.87 -5.06 -9.22
C ARG A 143 -7.23 -5.68 -8.85
N HIS A 144 -7.26 -6.50 -7.80
CA HIS A 144 -8.49 -7.15 -7.32
C HIS A 144 -9.50 -6.18 -6.70
N ILE A 145 -9.03 -5.10 -6.09
CA ILE A 145 -9.86 -4.02 -5.54
C ILE A 145 -10.46 -3.15 -6.67
N GLY A 146 -9.92 -3.20 -7.88
CA GLY A 146 -10.36 -2.37 -9.01
C GLY A 146 -9.68 -1.00 -9.04
N VAL A 147 -8.44 -0.92 -8.56
CA VAL A 147 -7.60 0.27 -8.70
C VAL A 147 -7.33 0.56 -10.17
N PHE A 148 -7.70 1.75 -10.65
CA PHE A 148 -7.55 2.13 -12.06
C PHE A 148 -6.12 2.58 -12.42
N LYS A 149 -5.37 3.11 -11.45
CA LYS A 149 -3.96 3.46 -11.57
C LYS A 149 -3.27 3.25 -10.23
N LEU A 150 -2.18 2.49 -10.25
CA LEU A 150 -1.32 2.23 -9.11
C LEU A 150 0.01 2.96 -9.30
N LEU A 151 0.44 3.73 -8.31
CA LEU A 151 1.73 4.42 -8.31
C LEU A 151 2.64 3.81 -7.25
N LEU A 152 3.94 3.76 -7.53
CA LEU A 152 4.97 3.34 -6.59
C LEU A 152 6.14 4.29 -6.78
N GLU A 153 6.62 4.88 -5.68
CA GLU A 153 7.84 5.67 -5.64
C GLU A 153 8.95 4.79 -5.06
N CYS A 154 10.12 4.80 -5.69
CA CYS A 154 11.24 3.96 -5.28
C CYS A 154 12.58 4.62 -5.57
N ASN A 155 13.63 4.10 -4.91
CA ASN A 155 15.01 4.42 -5.22
C ASN A 155 15.38 3.92 -6.62
N VAL A 156 16.32 4.62 -7.27
CA VAL A 156 16.76 4.32 -8.65
C VAL A 156 17.19 2.87 -8.81
N ASP A 157 17.85 2.31 -7.80
CA ASP A 157 18.37 0.93 -7.83
C ASP A 157 17.26 -0.13 -7.87
N MET A 158 16.06 0.19 -7.39
CA MET A 158 14.91 -0.74 -7.35
C MET A 158 14.06 -0.70 -8.62
N ILE A 159 14.33 0.22 -9.55
CA ILE A 159 13.53 0.41 -10.76
C ILE A 159 13.43 -0.87 -11.58
N SER A 160 14.56 -1.59 -11.78
CA SER A 160 14.58 -2.82 -12.58
C SER A 160 13.63 -3.87 -12.00
N CYS A 161 13.65 -4.07 -10.68
CA CYS A 161 12.76 -5.00 -9.99
C CYS A 161 11.28 -4.66 -10.23
N TYR A 162 10.92 -3.37 -10.17
CA TYR A 162 9.52 -2.96 -10.35
C TYR A 162 9.08 -2.94 -11.82
N GLU A 163 9.98 -2.72 -12.78
CA GLU A 163 9.67 -2.87 -14.21
C GLU A 163 9.29 -4.32 -14.56
N GLU A 164 9.93 -5.32 -13.92
CA GLU A 164 9.56 -6.72 -14.03
C GLU A 164 8.15 -7.03 -13.50
N LEU A 165 7.67 -6.25 -12.52
CA LEU A 165 6.29 -6.32 -12.00
C LEU A 165 5.27 -5.57 -12.89
N GLY A 166 5.71 -5.04 -14.03
CA GLY A 166 4.87 -4.34 -14.99
C GLY A 166 4.68 -2.84 -14.71
N PHE A 167 5.39 -2.28 -13.72
CA PHE A 167 5.45 -0.83 -13.56
C PHE A 167 6.22 -0.19 -14.71
N LYS A 168 5.89 1.07 -15.01
CA LYS A 168 6.56 1.86 -16.05
C LYS A 168 6.84 3.24 -15.49
N LYS A 169 8.01 3.79 -15.84
CA LYS A 169 8.38 5.16 -15.50
C LYS A 169 7.32 6.13 -16.02
N ASP A 170 6.79 6.98 -15.14
CA ASP A 170 5.88 8.06 -15.56
C ASP A 170 6.73 9.18 -16.18
N THR A 171 6.67 9.31 -17.51
CA THR A 171 7.39 10.36 -18.24
C THR A 171 6.66 11.70 -18.26
N ARG A 172 5.41 11.74 -17.77
CA ARG A 172 4.57 12.94 -17.80
C ARG A 172 4.53 13.66 -16.46
N ASN A 173 4.64 12.93 -15.35
CA ASN A 173 4.59 13.47 -14.00
C ASN A 173 5.93 13.25 -13.30
N ILE A 174 6.41 14.27 -12.60
CA ILE A 174 7.63 14.23 -11.80
C ILE A 174 7.22 14.52 -10.35
N SER A 175 7.74 13.75 -9.40
CA SER A 175 7.57 14.04 -7.97
C SER A 175 8.53 15.16 -7.55
N LEU A 176 8.00 16.24 -6.96
CA LEU A 176 8.76 17.35 -6.40
C LEU A 176 8.48 17.45 -4.91
N SER A 177 9.51 17.60 -4.09
CA SER A 177 9.39 17.66 -2.63
C SER A 177 9.88 19.01 -2.10
N GLN A 178 9.15 19.59 -1.15
CA GLN A 178 9.60 20.73 -0.35
C GLN A 178 9.53 20.35 1.13
N SER A 179 10.67 20.35 1.81
CA SER A 179 10.75 20.05 3.24
C SER A 179 10.55 21.33 4.06
N PHE A 180 9.57 21.32 4.96
CA PHE A 180 9.37 22.37 5.95
C PHE A 180 9.89 21.85 7.28
N LYS A 181 10.90 22.51 7.86
CA LYS A 181 11.34 22.21 9.23
C LYS A 181 10.30 22.79 10.19
N GLU A 182 9.47 21.94 10.79
CA GLU A 182 8.72 22.30 11.99
C GLU A 182 9.57 22.00 13.24
N ASN A 183 9.64 22.95 14.15
CA ASN A 183 10.14 22.73 15.51
C ASN A 183 9.15 21.83 16.26
N ARG A 184 9.14 20.53 15.99
CA ARG A 184 8.36 19.57 16.78
C ARG A 184 9.11 19.27 18.08
N GLN A 185 8.83 20.04 19.13
CA GLN A 185 8.95 19.51 20.49
C GLN A 185 7.77 18.57 20.68
N ILE A 186 8.00 17.26 20.53
CA ILE A 186 7.02 16.27 20.96
C ILE A 186 7.15 16.21 22.49
N GLU A 187 6.31 16.97 23.19
CA GLU A 187 6.07 16.70 24.61
C GLU A 187 5.30 15.38 24.68
N ILE A 188 5.99 14.31 25.07
CA ILE A 188 5.37 13.06 25.45
C ILE A 188 4.67 13.34 26.79
N ILE A 189 3.33 13.37 26.78
CA ILE A 189 2.50 13.33 28.00
C ILE A 189 2.30 11.87 28.39
#